data_AF-A0A7S2C1Q7-F1
#
_entry.id   AF-A0A7S2C1Q7-F1
#
_cell.length_a   1.000
_cell.length_b   1.000
_cell.length_c   1.000
_cell.angle_alpha   90.00
_cell.angle_beta   90.00
_cell.angle_gamma   90.00
#
_symmetry.space_group_name_H-M   'P 1'
#
loop_
_entity.id
_entity.type
_entity.pdbx_description
1 polymer ?
#
loop_
_entity_poly.entity_id
_entity_poly.type
_entity_poly.pdbx_seq_one_letter_code
_entity_poly.pdbx_strand_id
1 'polypeptide(L)'
;GEGKSIVIAMLAIFMVKLYKVRVHVLENNEGLLERDYAQNKPFFARFGISCGKDLIKDPDVEVCYCLKAAINKHFLMNMVNGSLELNRTVLIVDEVDDLIVNERPMAHYTK
;
A
#
# COMPACT_ATOMS: atom_id res chain seq x y z
N GLY A 1 5.86 -14.46 -8.01
CA GLY A 1 6.95 -14.70 -8.97
C GLY A 1 7.95 -13.56 -8.88
N GLU A 2 9.25 -13.87 -8.77
CA GLU A 2 10.32 -12.92 -8.40
C GLU A 2 10.43 -11.67 -9.29
N GLY A 3 10.01 -11.74 -10.55
CA GLY A 3 10.06 -10.60 -11.48
C GLY A 3 9.03 -9.50 -11.21
N LYS A 4 7.94 -9.79 -10.50
CA LYS A 4 6.85 -8.81 -10.30
C LYS A 4 7.17 -7.80 -9.20
N SER A 5 7.75 -8.28 -8.09
CA SER A 5 8.14 -7.44 -6.95
C SER A 5 9.10 -6.32 -7.34
N ILE A 6 10.11 -6.63 -8.17
CA ILE A 6 11.06 -5.62 -8.64
C ILE A 6 10.41 -4.60 -9.58
N VAL A 7 9.46 -5.02 -10.43
CA VAL A 7 8.70 -4.10 -11.29
C VAL A 7 7.85 -3.15 -10.44
N ILE A 8 7.18 -3.66 -9.41
CA ILE A 8 6.43 -2.86 -8.44
C ILE A 8 7.36 -1.85 -7.75
N ALA A 9 8.54 -2.28 -7.30
CA ALA A 9 9.51 -1.39 -6.67
C ALA A 9 10.00 -0.29 -7.62
N MET A 10 10.31 -0.64 -8.88
CA MET A 10 10.70 0.34 -9.90
C MET A 10 9.57 1.34 -10.21
N LEU A 11 8.32 0.87 -10.28
CA LEU A 11 7.15 1.74 -10.47
C LEU A 11 6.96 2.68 -9.27
N ALA A 12 7.12 2.18 -8.05
CA ALA A 12 7.04 3.00 -6.85
C ALA A 12 8.11 4.10 -6.84
N ILE A 13 9.36 3.77 -7.20
CA ILE A 13 10.45 4.76 -7.34
C ILE A 13 10.08 5.83 -8.36
N PHE A 14 9.58 5.42 -9.52
CA PHE A 14 9.17 6.32 -10.59
C PHE A 14 8.08 7.31 -10.13
N MET A 15 7.04 6.80 -9.45
CA MET A 15 5.95 7.61 -8.90
C MET A 15 6.46 8.63 -7.88
N VAL A 16 7.26 8.20 -6.90
CA VAL A 16 7.82 9.08 -5.87
C VAL A 16 8.75 10.13 -6.49
N LYS A 17 9.67 9.74 -7.36
CA LYS A 17 10.72 10.65 -7.85
C LYS A 17 10.22 11.66 -8.87
N LEU A 18 9.36 11.25 -9.80
CA LEU A 18 8.88 12.13 -10.87
C LEU A 18 7.60 12.85 -10.52
N TYR A 19 6.64 12.16 -9.88
CA TYR A 19 5.31 12.72 -9.62
C TYR A 19 5.15 13.25 -8.20
N LYS A 20 6.13 13.03 -7.32
CA LYS A 20 6.11 13.50 -5.93
C LYS A 20 4.85 13.06 -5.18
N VAL A 21 4.42 11.83 -5.44
CA VAL A 21 3.27 11.19 -4.80
C VAL A 21 3.73 10.12 -3.82
N ARG A 22 2.95 9.91 -2.77
CA ARG A 22 3.11 8.77 -1.86
C ARG A 22 2.64 7.49 -2.56
N VAL A 23 3.26 6.37 -2.26
CA VAL A 23 2.91 5.07 -2.83
C VAL A 23 2.53 4.09 -1.72
N HIS A 24 1.39 3.45 -1.87
CA HIS A 24 0.96 2.31 -1.06
C HIS A 24 1.05 1.05 -1.92
N VAL A 25 1.83 0.07 -1.49
CA VAL A 25 1.93 -1.24 -2.14
C VAL A 25 1.04 -2.20 -1.35
N LEU A 26 -0.07 -2.61 -1.97
CA LEU A 26 -1.04 -3.51 -1.39
C LEU A 26 -0.60 -4.96 -1.62
N GLU A 27 -0.29 -5.62 -0.51
CA GLU A 27 0.10 -7.02 -0.43
C GLU A 27 -1.05 -7.88 0.08
N ASN A 28 -1.04 -9.16 -0.28
CA ASN A 28 -2.16 -10.05 -0.01
C ASN A 28 -2.11 -10.65 1.40
N ASN A 29 -0.91 -10.86 1.93
CA ASN A 29 -0.70 -11.40 3.26
C ASN A 29 0.58 -10.88 3.90
N GLU A 30 0.65 -11.02 5.22
CA GLU A 30 1.74 -10.53 6.06
C GLU A 30 3.10 -11.14 5.66
N GLY A 31 3.15 -12.41 5.28
CA GLY A 31 4.39 -13.06 4.87
C GLY A 31 5.00 -12.47 3.59
N LEU A 32 4.16 -12.19 2.58
CA LEU A 32 4.59 -11.50 1.36
C LEU A 32 5.03 -10.07 1.65
N LEU A 33 4.24 -9.35 2.45
CA LEU A 33 4.56 -8.00 2.88
C LEU A 33 5.92 -7.92 3.56
N GLU A 34 6.19 -8.78 4.54
CA GLU A 34 7.47 -8.78 5.26
C GLU A 34 8.65 -9.09 4.35
N ARG A 35 8.48 -10.08 3.45
CA ARG A 35 9.51 -10.47 2.49
C ARG A 35 9.83 -9.33 1.54
N ASP A 36 8.82 -8.76 0.88
CA ASP A 36 8.98 -7.75 -0.15
C ASP A 36 9.45 -6.42 0.44
N TYR A 37 8.97 -6.06 1.64
CA TYR A 37 9.48 -4.94 2.41
C TYR A 37 10.97 -5.11 2.73
N ALA A 38 11.37 -6.25 3.31
CA ALA A 38 12.75 -6.49 3.70
C ALA A 38 13.70 -6.50 2.48
N GLN A 39 13.23 -7.07 1.36
CA GLN A 39 13.97 -7.14 0.11
C GLN A 39 14.14 -5.75 -0.53
N ASN A 40 13.07 -4.95 -0.60
CA ASN A 40 13.06 -3.72 -1.39
C ASN A 40 13.43 -2.47 -0.58
N LYS A 41 13.35 -2.48 0.76
CA LYS A 41 13.75 -1.33 1.60
C LYS A 41 15.18 -0.84 1.31
N PRO A 42 16.21 -1.71 1.21
CA PRO A 42 17.56 -1.27 0.85
C PRO A 42 17.63 -0.69 -0.57
N PHE A 43 16.80 -1.21 -1.48
CA PHE A 43 16.71 -0.72 -2.85
C PHE A 43 16.13 0.71 -2.89
N PHE A 44 15.01 0.96 -2.20
CA PHE A 44 14.44 2.31 -2.04
C PHE A 44 15.44 3.29 -1.40
N ALA A 45 16.17 2.85 -0.38
CA ALA A 45 17.17 3.67 0.30
C ALA A 45 18.28 4.18 -0.64
N ARG A 46 18.68 3.39 -1.66
CA ARG A 46 19.65 3.84 -2.67
C ARG A 46 19.16 5.00 -3.53
N PHE A 47 17.84 5.18 -3.63
CA PHE A 47 17.24 6.34 -4.28
C PHE A 47 16.92 7.46 -3.28
N GLY A 48 17.24 7.31 -1.99
CA GLY A 48 16.85 8.26 -0.95
C GLY A 48 15.33 8.36 -0.84
N ILE A 49 14.65 7.22 -0.80
CA ILE A 49 13.20 7.11 -0.60
C ILE A 49 12.95 6.46 0.75
N SER A 50 12.10 7.07 1.58
CA SER A 50 11.69 6.48 2.85
C SER A 50 10.67 5.37 2.63
N CYS A 51 10.89 4.21 3.29
CA CYS A 51 10.02 3.04 3.13
C CYS A 51 9.61 2.45 4.48
N GLY A 52 8.30 2.28 4.66
CA GLY A 52 7.63 1.68 5.82
C GLY A 52 6.69 0.55 5.43
N LYS A 53 6.01 -0.01 6.43
CA LYS A 53 5.08 -1.13 6.24
C LYS A 53 3.82 -1.07 7.11
N ASP A 54 3.64 0.03 7.84
CA ASP A 54 2.46 0.27 8.66
C ASP A 54 1.94 1.69 8.42
N LEU A 55 0.78 1.82 7.75
CA LEU A 55 0.20 3.12 7.40
C LEU A 55 -0.10 4.03 8.60
N ILE A 56 -0.27 3.45 9.79
CA ILE A 56 -0.60 4.20 11.01
C ILE A 56 0.70 4.61 11.72
N LYS A 57 1.69 3.71 11.80
CA LYS A 57 2.97 4.00 12.49
C LYS A 57 3.98 4.75 11.63
N ASP A 58 3.86 4.62 10.30
CA ASP A 58 4.75 5.21 9.31
C ASP A 58 3.99 6.26 8.46
N PRO A 59 3.44 7.35 9.04
CA PRO A 59 2.62 8.30 8.27
C PRO A 59 3.42 9.07 7.21
N ASP A 60 4.71 9.27 7.43
CA ASP A 60 5.56 10.14 6.61
C ASP A 60 6.43 9.40 5.57
N VAL A 61 6.26 8.08 5.45
CA VAL A 61 7.03 7.31 4.45
C VAL A 61 6.48 7.52 3.05
N GLU A 62 7.39 7.68 2.09
CA GLU A 62 7.07 7.86 0.68
C GLU A 62 6.54 6.58 0.04
N VAL A 63 7.04 5.41 0.46
CA VAL A 63 6.54 4.09 0.05
C VAL A 63 6.12 3.29 1.28
N CYS A 64 4.86 2.84 1.34
CA CYS A 64 4.38 1.98 2.41
C CYS A 64 3.87 0.66 1.83
N TYR A 65 4.42 -0.47 2.27
CA TYR A 65 3.75 -1.76 2.09
C TYR A 65 2.59 -1.86 3.06
N CYS A 66 1.46 -2.41 2.64
CA CYS A 66 0.28 -2.49 3.49
C CYS A 66 -0.64 -3.62 3.08
N LEU A 67 -1.48 -4.04 4.03
CA LEU A 67 -2.58 -4.98 3.79
C LEU A 67 -3.89 -4.22 3.63
N LYS A 68 -4.89 -4.84 2.97
CA LYS A 68 -6.23 -4.27 2.78
C LYS A 68 -6.86 -3.80 4.10
N ALA A 69 -6.71 -4.60 5.16
CA ALA A 69 -7.21 -4.26 6.49
C ALA A 69 -6.57 -2.98 7.07
N ALA A 70 -5.28 -2.75 6.84
CA ALA A 70 -4.58 -1.56 7.31
C ALA A 70 -5.03 -0.30 6.55
N ILE A 71 -5.20 -0.40 5.23
CA ILE A 71 -5.76 0.69 4.41
C ILE A 71 -7.15 1.07 4.90
N ASN A 72 -8.06 0.08 5.04
CA ASN A 72 -9.42 0.31 5.50
C ASN A 72 -9.46 0.95 6.88
N LYS A 73 -8.65 0.43 7.82
CA LYS A 73 -8.55 1.00 9.17
C LYS A 73 -8.07 2.44 9.14
N HIS A 74 -7.04 2.75 8.37
CA HIS A 74 -6.50 4.11 8.23
C HIS A 74 -7.57 5.09 7.73
N PHE A 75 -8.26 4.76 6.63
CA PHE A 75 -9.29 5.64 6.08
C PHE A 75 -10.54 5.75 6.96
N LEU A 76 -10.99 4.65 7.58
CA LEU A 76 -12.10 4.69 8.54
C LEU A 76 -11.79 5.59 9.74
N MET A 77 -10.58 5.51 10.28
CA MET A 77 -10.16 6.38 11.39
C MET A 77 -10.15 7.86 10.98
N ASN A 78 -9.63 8.18 9.78
CA ASN A 78 -9.64 9.54 9.27
C ASN A 78 -11.09 10.05 9.09
N MET A 79 -11.96 9.22 8.50
CA MET A 79 -13.39 9.56 8.33
C MET A 79 -14.09 9.85 9.66
N VAL A 80 -13.86 9.03 10.69
CA VAL A 80 -14.39 9.26 12.05
C VAL A 80 -13.86 10.57 12.64
N ASN A 81 -12.61 10.92 12.34
CA ASN A 81 -11.99 12.17 12.76
C ASN A 81 -12.41 13.38 11.89
N GLY A 82 -13.32 13.21 10.94
CA GLY A 82 -13.80 14.26 10.04
C GLY A 82 -12.77 14.71 9.00
N SER A 83 -11.70 13.95 8.78
CA SER A 83 -10.69 14.22 7.76
C SER A 83 -10.68 13.12 6.69
N LEU A 84 -10.58 13.51 5.43
CA LEU A 84 -10.39 12.54 4.34
C LEU A 84 -9.44 13.14 3.31
N GLU A 85 -8.14 12.93 3.53
CA GLU A 85 -7.12 13.35 2.59
C GLU A 85 -6.78 12.21 1.64
N LEU A 86 -7.31 12.28 0.42
CA LEU A 86 -7.00 11.34 -0.67
C LEU A 86 -5.94 11.90 -1.64
N ASN A 87 -5.50 13.13 -1.41
CA ASN A 87 -4.70 13.84 -2.39
C ASN A 87 -3.25 13.32 -2.38
N ARG A 88 -2.73 12.99 -3.57
CA ARG A 88 -1.32 12.64 -3.85
C ARG A 88 -0.83 11.27 -3.33
N THR A 89 -1.70 10.27 -3.34
CA THR A 89 -1.30 8.87 -3.10
C THR A 89 -1.65 7.97 -4.29
N VAL A 90 -0.73 7.08 -4.65
CA VAL A 90 -0.91 6.01 -5.63
C VAL A 90 -0.99 4.68 -4.89
N LEU A 91 -2.01 3.87 -5.21
CA LEU A 91 -2.13 2.50 -4.75
C LEU A 91 -1.65 1.55 -5.85
N ILE A 92 -0.58 0.80 -5.60
CA ILE A 92 -0.12 -0.29 -6.45
C ILE A 92 -0.62 -1.58 -5.82
N VAL A 93 -1.29 -2.40 -6.62
CA VAL A 93 -1.90 -3.65 -6.18
C VAL A 93 -1.05 -4.78 -6.71
N ASP A 94 -0.52 -5.65 -5.84
CA ASP A 94 0.21 -6.83 -6.33
C ASP A 94 -0.80 -7.74 -7.07
N GLU A 95 -1.70 -8.43 -6.39
CA GLU A 95 -2.70 -9.28 -7.06
C GLU A 95 -4.07 -8.59 -7.12
N VAL A 96 -4.52 -8.30 -8.35
CA VAL A 96 -5.81 -7.63 -8.60
C VAL A 96 -7.00 -8.54 -8.27
N ASP A 97 -6.80 -9.86 -8.30
CA ASP A 97 -7.85 -10.84 -8.01
C ASP A 97 -8.40 -10.68 -6.58
N ASP A 98 -7.58 -10.24 -5.63
CA ASP A 98 -7.99 -9.96 -4.24
C ASP A 98 -8.77 -8.64 -4.08
N LEU A 99 -8.72 -7.75 -5.08
CA LEU A 99 -9.61 -6.59 -5.16
C LEU A 99 -10.96 -6.92 -5.80
N ILE A 100 -10.99 -7.93 -6.68
CA ILE A 100 -12.21 -8.38 -7.34
C ILE A 100 -12.96 -9.30 -6.38
N VAL A 101 -13.75 -8.64 -5.56
CA VAL A 101 -14.91 -9.13 -4.83
C VAL A 101 -15.55 -10.37 -5.49
N ASN A 102 -15.24 -11.55 -4.94
CA ASN A 102 -16.22 -12.62 -4.72
C ASN A 102 -17.07 -12.33 -3.46
N GLU A 103 -16.98 -11.12 -2.89
CA GLU A 103 -17.77 -10.74 -1.72
C GLU A 103 -19.21 -10.49 -2.18
N ARG A 104 -20.14 -11.30 -1.68
CA ARG A 104 -21.57 -11.04 -1.81
C ARG A 104 -21.82 -9.64 -1.26
N PRO A 105 -22.15 -8.63 -2.07
CA PRO A 105 -22.29 -7.24 -1.60
C PRO A 105 -23.38 -7.08 -0.53
N MET A 106 -24.24 -8.09 -0.41
CA MET A 106 -25.38 -8.18 0.49
C MET A 106 -25.08 -8.90 1.81
N ALA A 107 -23.86 -9.38 2.05
CA ALA A 107 -23.53 -10.12 3.27
C ALA A 107 -23.67 -9.30 4.55
N HIS A 108 -23.55 -7.97 4.46
CA HIS A 108 -23.74 -7.04 5.57
C HIS A 108 -25.17 -6.48 5.68
N TYR A 109 -26.07 -6.85 4.77
CA TYR A 109 -27.49 -6.46 4.76
C TYR A 109 -28.37 -7.69 4.95
N THR A 110 -28.29 -8.32 6.11
CA THR A 110 -29.34 -9.26 6.56
C THR A 110 -30.41 -8.48 7.32
N LYS A 111 -31.67 -8.68 6.93
CA LYS A 111 -32.86 -8.19 7.65
C LYS A 111 -32.90 -8.67 9.09
#